data_AF-A0A1R1PSE9-F1
#
_entry.id   AF-A0A1R1PSE9-F1
#
_cell.length_a   1.000
_cell.length_b   1.000
_cell.length_c   1.000
_cell.angle_alpha   90.00
_cell.angle_beta   90.00
_cell.angle_gamma   90.00
#
_symmetry.space_group_name_H-M   'P 1'
#
loop_
_entity.id
_entity.type
_entity.pdbx_description
1 polymer ?
#
loop_
_entity_poly.entity_id
_entity_poly.type
_entity_poly.pdbx_seq_one_letter_code
_entity_poly.pdbx_strand_id
1 'polypeptide(L)'
;MPKEAKIDGPIPNSHLSLLATAVCWYQMNIDPYEHLVCQTPPFRLWLGIIEYLFCNDDLLNESINAALNDKYTQAEDLVFFASVLGWEQCINLRSFDGYEKRFNETKEFFQHRLTEARGISS
;
A
#
# COMPACT_ATOMS: atom_id res chain seq x y z
N MET A 1 -14.20 27.58 0.86
CA MET A 1 -13.22 26.50 1.13
C MET A 1 -13.15 26.33 2.63
N PRO A 2 -13.48 25.16 3.19
CA PRO A 2 -13.31 24.92 4.62
C PRO A 2 -11.81 25.01 4.95
N LYS A 3 -11.49 25.70 6.04
CA LYS A 3 -10.13 25.97 6.51
C LYS A 3 -9.44 24.65 6.84
N GLU A 4 -8.23 24.45 6.35
CA GLU A 4 -7.35 23.34 6.72
C GLU A 4 -7.15 23.35 8.24
N ALA A 5 -7.70 22.33 8.91
CA ALA A 5 -7.44 22.12 10.32
C ALA A 5 -5.99 21.68 10.47
N LYS A 6 -5.23 22.44 11.25
CA LYS A 6 -3.84 22.11 11.60
C LYS A 6 -3.87 20.85 12.46
N ILE A 7 -3.50 19.71 11.89
CA ILE A 7 -3.43 18.43 12.60
C ILE A 7 -2.11 18.43 13.39
N ASP A 8 -2.18 18.66 14.70
CA ASP A 8 -1.04 18.46 15.60
C ASP A 8 -0.98 16.97 15.96
N GLY A 9 -0.07 16.24 15.30
CA GLY A 9 0.16 14.81 15.46
C GLY A 9 0.32 14.09 14.12
N PRO A 10 0.97 12.91 14.08
CA PRO A 10 1.00 12.11 12.87
C PRO A 10 -0.44 11.78 12.43
N ILE A 11 -0.70 11.93 11.13
CA ILE A 11 -2.01 11.61 10.55
C ILE A 11 -2.24 10.11 10.76
N PRO A 12 -3.35 9.69 11.41
CA PRO A 12 -3.67 8.29 11.58
C PRO A 12 -3.69 7.55 10.24
N ASN A 13 -3.21 6.31 10.22
CA ASN A 13 -3.19 5.48 9.03
C ASN A 13 -3.41 4.02 9.42
N SER A 14 -4.32 3.34 8.73
CA SER A 14 -4.58 1.91 8.92
C SER A 14 -3.42 1.03 8.47
N HIS A 15 -2.55 1.56 7.60
CA HIS A 15 -1.55 0.83 6.84
C HIS A 15 -2.13 -0.40 6.15
N LEU A 16 -3.38 -0.29 5.66
CA LEU A 16 -4.17 -1.41 5.14
C LEU A 16 -3.42 -2.23 4.07
N SER A 17 -2.65 -1.59 3.18
CA SER A 17 -1.87 -2.30 2.16
C SER A 17 -0.78 -3.22 2.74
N LEU A 18 -0.15 -2.82 3.84
CA LEU A 18 0.87 -3.60 4.54
C LEU A 18 0.23 -4.77 5.30
N LEU A 19 -0.86 -4.48 6.04
CA LEU A 19 -1.63 -5.51 6.75
C LEU A 19 -2.20 -6.56 5.78
N ALA A 20 -2.80 -6.13 4.69
CA ALA A 20 -3.34 -7.02 3.66
C ALA A 20 -2.26 -7.90 3.04
N THR A 21 -1.05 -7.36 2.83
CA THR A 21 0.08 -8.15 2.32
C THR A 21 0.45 -9.29 3.27
N ALA A 22 0.63 -9.00 4.55
CA ALA A 22 0.99 -10.02 5.54
C ALA A 22 -0.10 -11.10 5.67
N VAL A 23 -1.37 -10.69 5.64
CA VAL A 23 -2.51 -11.63 5.64
C VAL A 23 -2.50 -12.51 4.39
N CYS A 24 -2.22 -11.95 3.21
CA CYS A 24 -2.10 -12.71 1.96
C CYS A 24 -1.02 -13.79 2.06
N TRP A 25 0.16 -13.45 2.59
CA TRP A 25 1.23 -14.43 2.80
C TRP A 25 0.81 -15.54 3.75
N TYR A 26 0.20 -15.19 4.88
CA TYR A 26 -0.32 -16.15 5.83
C TYR A 26 -1.36 -17.09 5.21
N GLN A 27 -2.35 -16.54 4.48
CA GLN A 27 -3.41 -17.31 3.85
C GLN A 27 -2.90 -18.25 2.73
N MET A 28 -1.85 -17.84 2.02
CA MET A 28 -1.24 -18.64 0.96
C MET A 28 -0.13 -19.57 1.46
N ASN A 29 0.16 -19.59 2.77
CA ASN A 29 1.27 -20.33 3.36
C ASN A 29 2.63 -19.99 2.71
N ILE A 30 2.84 -18.70 2.44
CA ILE A 30 4.07 -18.15 1.86
C ILE A 30 4.92 -17.57 2.98
N ASP A 31 6.10 -18.13 3.19
CA ASP A 31 7.19 -17.47 3.91
C ASP A 31 7.88 -16.44 2.98
N PRO A 32 7.80 -15.13 3.26
CA PRO A 32 8.39 -14.10 2.41
C PRO A 32 9.93 -14.07 2.43
N TYR A 33 10.60 -14.69 3.42
CA TYR A 33 12.06 -14.77 3.45
C TYR A 33 12.58 -15.92 2.58
N GLU A 34 11.84 -17.03 2.52
CA GLU A 34 12.21 -18.22 1.77
C GLU A 34 11.66 -18.23 0.33
N HIS A 35 10.37 -17.91 0.14
CA HIS A 35 9.69 -18.09 -1.14
C HIS A 35 9.73 -16.84 -2.03
N LEU A 36 9.69 -15.64 -1.44
CA LEU A 36 9.91 -14.41 -2.18
C LEU A 36 11.40 -14.15 -2.14
N VAL A 37 12.15 -14.71 -3.10
CA VAL A 37 13.59 -14.51 -3.13
C VAL A 37 13.83 -13.01 -3.18
N CYS A 38 14.32 -12.46 -2.07
CA CYS A 38 14.53 -11.03 -1.82
C CYS A 38 15.71 -10.50 -2.63
N GLN A 39 15.70 -10.76 -3.95
CA GLN A 39 16.84 -10.61 -4.84
C GLN A 39 17.12 -9.15 -5.18
N THR A 40 16.14 -8.26 -5.01
CA THR A 40 16.33 -6.82 -5.29
C THR A 40 16.23 -6.00 -4.00
N PRO A 41 17.05 -4.94 -3.86
CA PRO A 41 16.96 -4.02 -2.72
C PRO A 41 15.56 -3.46 -2.45
N PRO A 42 14.73 -3.09 -3.45
CA PRO A 42 13.36 -2.64 -3.21
C PRO A 42 12.46 -3.67 -2.52
N PHE A 43 12.56 -4.96 -2.89
CA PHE A 43 11.77 -6.00 -2.22
C PHE A 43 12.17 -6.16 -0.76
N ARG A 44 13.47 -6.09 -0.44
CA ARG A 44 13.96 -6.12 0.95
C ARG A 44 13.47 -4.93 1.76
N LEU A 45 13.51 -3.73 1.18
CA LEU A 45 12.99 -2.54 1.84
C LEU A 45 11.51 -2.68 2.14
N TRP A 46 10.72 -3.13 1.16
CA TRP A 46 9.29 -3.32 1.35
C TRP A 46 8.95 -4.40 2.39
N LEU A 47 9.64 -5.54 2.37
CA LEU A 47 9.51 -6.57 3.42
C LEU A 47 9.85 -6.00 4.80
N GLY A 48 10.94 -5.24 4.92
CA GLY A 48 11.34 -4.61 6.17
C GLY A 48 10.32 -3.59 6.71
N ILE A 49 9.61 -2.87 5.83
CA ILE A 49 8.54 -1.96 6.24
C ILE A 49 7.35 -2.74 6.82
N ILE A 50 6.99 -3.88 6.22
CA ILE A 50 5.92 -4.75 6.73
C ILE A 50 6.34 -5.34 8.07
N GLU A 51 7.55 -5.89 8.17
CA GLU A 51 8.10 -6.41 9.43
C GLU A 51 8.08 -5.33 10.53
N TYR A 52 8.53 -4.11 10.23
CA TYR A 52 8.52 -3.01 11.17
C TYR A 52 7.12 -2.69 11.71
N LEU A 53 6.08 -2.74 10.86
CA LEU A 53 4.69 -2.54 11.29
C LEU A 53 4.26 -3.61 12.29
N PHE A 54 4.63 -4.88 12.08
CA PHE A 54 4.21 -5.99 12.95
C PHE A 54 5.08 -6.15 14.20
N CYS A 55 6.34 -5.72 14.17
CA CYS A 55 7.25 -5.79 15.32
C CYS A 55 7.15 -4.58 16.26
N ASN A 56 6.43 -3.52 15.87
CA ASN A 56 6.19 -2.35 16.70
C ASN A 56 4.75 -2.37 17.22
N ASP A 57 4.57 -2.83 18.47
CA ASP A 57 3.26 -2.99 19.09
C ASP A 57 2.47 -1.67 19.16
N ASP A 58 3.13 -0.55 19.45
CA ASP A 58 2.47 0.76 19.53
C ASP A 58 1.92 1.16 18.16
N LEU A 59 2.76 1.09 17.12
CA LEU A 59 2.36 1.41 15.75
C LEU A 59 1.27 0.46 15.24
N LEU A 60 1.36 -0.84 15.53
CA LEU A 60 0.36 -1.82 15.13
C LEU A 60 -1.00 -1.51 15.78
N ASN A 61 -1.01 -1.23 17.09
CA ASN A 61 -2.23 -0.87 17.81
C ASN A 61 -2.83 0.44 17.30
N GLU A 62 -2.01 1.45 17.02
CA GLU A 62 -2.46 2.70 16.41
C GLU A 62 -3.09 2.47 15.03
N SER A 63 -2.47 1.61 14.21
CA SER A 63 -2.97 1.27 12.87
C SER A 63 -4.31 0.57 12.92
N ILE A 64 -4.46 -0.43 13.81
CA ILE A 64 -5.73 -1.14 14.03
C ILE A 64 -6.79 -0.17 14.55
N ASN A 65 -6.43 0.70 15.48
CA ASN A 65 -7.35 1.70 16.03
C ASN A 65 -7.81 2.70 14.94
N ALA A 66 -6.90 3.16 14.07
CA ALA A 66 -7.24 4.02 12.94
C ALA A 66 -8.23 3.32 11.99
N ALA A 67 -7.97 2.06 11.64
CA ALA A 67 -8.86 1.27 10.79
C ALA A 67 -10.27 1.10 11.37
N LEU A 68 -10.40 0.94 12.70
CA LEU A 68 -11.68 0.68 13.37
C LEU A 68 -12.45 1.95 13.72
N ASN A 69 -11.76 3.04 14.08
CA ASN A 69 -12.38 4.18 14.75
C ASN A 69 -12.26 5.49 13.97
N ASP A 70 -11.31 5.63 13.03
CA ASP A 70 -11.16 6.87 12.25
C ASP A 70 -11.97 6.84 10.95
N LYS A 71 -12.95 7.73 10.83
CA LYS A 71 -13.86 7.78 9.67
C LYS A 71 -13.18 8.26 8.39
N TYR A 72 -12.14 9.07 8.52
CA TYR A 72 -11.38 9.51 7.36
C TYR A 72 -10.55 8.35 6.79
N THR A 73 -9.78 7.67 7.64
CA THR A 73 -9.02 6.46 7.26
C THR A 73 -9.92 5.38 6.66
N GLN A 74 -11.09 5.12 7.25
CA GLN A 74 -12.06 4.17 6.69
C GLN A 74 -12.52 4.53 5.28
N ALA A 75 -12.71 5.82 4.99
CA ALA A 75 -13.10 6.26 3.66
C ALA A 75 -11.95 6.06 2.66
N GLU A 76 -10.72 6.39 3.04
CA GLU A 76 -9.53 6.16 2.20
C GLU A 76 -9.28 4.67 1.96
N ASP A 77 -9.46 3.82 2.97
CA ASP A 77 -9.35 2.36 2.87
C ASP A 77 -10.35 1.77 1.86
N LEU A 78 -11.58 2.31 1.80
CA LEU A 78 -12.57 1.93 0.80
C LEU A 78 -12.16 2.34 -0.61
N VAL A 79 -11.54 3.51 -0.78
CA VAL A 79 -11.00 3.96 -2.08
C VAL A 79 -9.84 3.08 -2.52
N PHE A 80 -8.96 2.71 -1.60
CA PHE A 80 -7.88 1.75 -1.86
C PHE A 80 -8.46 0.41 -2.31
N PHE A 81 -9.41 -0.15 -1.56
CA PHE A 81 -10.07 -1.41 -1.90
C PHE A 81 -10.74 -1.37 -3.28
N ALA A 82 -11.50 -0.31 -3.59
CA ALA A 82 -12.14 -0.13 -4.89
C ALA A 82 -11.10 -0.05 -6.04
N SER A 83 -9.96 0.57 -5.78
CA SER A 83 -8.85 0.66 -6.74
C SER A 83 -8.25 -0.72 -7.01
N VAL A 84 -8.01 -1.51 -5.97
CA VAL A 84 -7.51 -2.90 -6.08
C VAL A 84 -8.48 -3.79 -6.85
N LEU A 85 -9.79 -3.68 -6.60
CA LEU A 85 -10.81 -4.41 -7.37
C LEU A 85 -10.74 -4.10 -8.88
N GLY A 86 -10.43 -2.87 -9.25
CA GLY A 86 -10.26 -2.50 -10.65
C GLY A 86 -9.14 -3.27 -11.35
N TRP A 87 -8.04 -3.57 -10.64
CA TRP A 87 -6.94 -4.40 -11.15
C TRP A 87 -7.29 -5.88 -11.17
N GLU A 88 -7.94 -6.36 -10.11
CA GLU A 88 -8.41 -7.74 -9.99
C GLU A 88 -9.34 -8.13 -11.15
N GLN A 89 -10.26 -7.24 -11.52
CA GLN A 89 -11.16 -7.44 -12.65
C GLN A 89 -10.41 -7.57 -13.98
N CYS A 90 -9.37 -6.77 -14.21
CA CYS A 90 -8.53 -6.88 -15.40
C CYS A 90 -7.88 -8.27 -15.50
N ILE A 91 -7.39 -8.80 -14.37
CA ILE A 91 -6.76 -10.13 -14.30
C ILE A 91 -7.80 -11.22 -14.54
N ASN A 92 -8.93 -11.19 -13.83
CA ASN A 92 -10.00 -12.19 -13.96
C ASN A 92 -10.57 -12.27 -15.38
N LEU A 93 -10.78 -11.12 -16.02
CA LEU A 93 -11.27 -11.04 -17.40
C LEU A 93 -10.18 -11.28 -18.45
N ARG A 94 -8.91 -11.46 -18.04
CA ARG A 94 -7.74 -11.56 -18.92
C ARG A 94 -7.66 -10.39 -19.91
N SER A 95 -8.09 -9.20 -19.47
CA SER A 95 -8.11 -7.99 -20.28
C SER A 95 -6.75 -7.31 -20.22
N PHE A 96 -5.87 -7.66 -21.16
CA PHE A 96 -4.57 -6.99 -21.29
C PHE A 96 -4.73 -5.51 -21.62
N ASP A 97 -5.67 -5.14 -22.50
CA ASP A 97 -5.95 -3.74 -22.84
C ASP A 97 -6.36 -2.92 -21.61
N GLY A 98 -7.21 -3.48 -20.76
CA GLY A 98 -7.64 -2.83 -19.51
C GLY A 98 -6.49 -2.65 -18.53
N TYR A 99 -5.64 -3.67 -18.40
CA TYR A 99 -4.44 -3.62 -17.56
C TYR A 99 -3.45 -2.55 -18.07
N GLU A 100 -3.14 -2.56 -19.37
CA GLU A 100 -2.22 -1.62 -20.01
C GLU A 100 -2.70 -0.17 -19.86
N LYS A 101 -3.99 0.08 -20.10
CA LYS A 101 -4.57 1.41 -19.93
C LYS A 101 -4.38 1.93 -18.50
N ARG A 102 -4.78 1.15 -17.50
CA ARG A 102 -4.62 1.53 -16.08
C ARG A 102 -3.16 1.76 -15.70
N PHE A 103 -2.26 0.92 -16.22
CA PHE A 103 -0.81 1.06 -16.00
C PHE A 103 -0.28 2.37 -16.57
N ASN A 104 -0.62 2.69 -17.82
CA ASN A 104 -0.15 3.91 -18.48
C ASN A 104 -0.73 5.17 -17.83
N GLU A 105 -2.01 5.17 -17.44
CA GLU A 105 -2.62 6.28 -16.69
C GLU A 105 -1.93 6.51 -15.34
N THR A 106 -1.64 5.44 -14.59
CA THR A 106 -0.92 5.52 -13.31
C THR A 106 0.49 6.06 -13.52
N LYS A 107 1.20 5.56 -14.55
CA LYS A 107 2.54 6.02 -14.91
C LYS A 107 2.56 7.51 -15.28
N GLU A 108 1.59 7.97 -16.06
CA GLU A 108 1.45 9.36 -16.47
C GLU A 108 1.21 10.28 -15.27
N PHE A 109 0.32 9.88 -14.35
CA PHE A 109 0.10 10.60 -13.10
C PHE A 109 1.39 10.82 -12.29
N PHE A 110 2.26 9.81 -12.23
CA PHE A 110 3.54 9.90 -11.51
C PHE A 110 4.68 10.54 -12.30
N GLN A 111 4.51 10.86 -13.60
CA GLN A 111 5.60 11.22 -14.50
C GLN A 111 6.48 12.36 -13.95
N HIS A 112 5.88 13.39 -13.37
CA HIS A 112 6.60 14.53 -12.80
C HIS A 112 7.43 14.19 -11.55
N ARG A 113 7.04 13.15 -10.81
CA ARG A 113 7.69 12.71 -9.56
C ARG A 113 8.76 11.65 -9.79
N LEU A 114 8.77 10.98 -10.95
CA LEU A 114 9.75 9.94 -11.27
C LEU A 114 11.18 10.48 -11.38
N THR A 115 11.33 11.71 -11.89
CA THR A 115 12.65 12.36 -12.02
C THR A 115 13.28 12.62 -10.66
N GLU A 116 12.47 13.06 -9.69
CA GLU A 116 12.90 13.31 -8.32
C GLU A 116 13.22 11.99 -7.59
N ALA A 117 12.35 10.98 -7.72
CA ALA A 117 12.54 9.69 -7.07
C ALA A 117 13.82 8.96 -7.49
N ARG A 118 14.24 9.07 -8.76
CA ARG A 118 15.49 8.47 -9.25
C ARG A 118 16.74 9.03 -8.55
N GLY A 119 16.74 10.31 -8.19
CA GLY A 119 17.87 10.94 -7.51
C GLY A 119 18.06 10.47 -6.06
N ILE A 120 16.98 9.98 -5.42
CA ILE A 120 16.96 9.58 -4.00
C ILE A 120 17.14 8.06 -3.84
N SER A 121 16.69 7.28 -4.82
CA SER A 121 16.71 5.81 -4.79
C SER A 121 18.02 5.16 -5.26
N SER A 122 19.05 5.95 -5.56
CA SER A 122 20.36 5.50 -6.08
C SER A 122 21.38 5.28 -4.97
#